data_AF-D2YVN5-F1
#
_entry.id   AF-D2YVN5-F1
#
_cell.length_a   1.000
_cell.length_b   1.000
_cell.length_c   1.000
_cell.angle_alpha   90.00
_cell.angle_beta   90.00
_cell.angle_gamma   90.00
#
_symmetry.space_group_name_H-M   'P 1'
#
loop_
_entity.id
_entity.type
_entity.pdbx_description
1 polymer ?
#
loop_
_entity_poly.entity_id
_entity_poly.type
_entity_poly.pdbx_seq_one_letter_code
_entity_poly.pdbx_strand_id
1 'polypeptide(L)'
;PSDLKAIYNSLKDLNQNFGHPQGSKPFIYQEVIDEGTGAVKYTDYKDLGLITEFKYSDELSKAFKGKNKLKWLRNFGEPWNFMNSKSAIVFVDNHDNQRGNAILNYKSPKLYKMAVGFMLSWPYGTKRVMSSFDFKQFSDGPPH
;
A
#
# COMPACT_ATOMS: atom_id res chain seq x y z
N PRO A 1 -13.38 -6.54 -14.51
CA PRO A 1 -13.76 -6.69 -13.09
C PRO A 1 -15.27 -6.46 -12.82
N SER A 2 -16.14 -7.08 -13.64
CA SER A 2 -17.60 -6.98 -13.51
C SER A 2 -18.11 -7.54 -12.19
N ASP A 3 -17.54 -8.66 -11.76
CA ASP A 3 -18.04 -9.41 -10.61
C ASP A 3 -17.78 -8.65 -9.30
N LEU A 4 -16.57 -8.09 -9.16
CA LEU A 4 -16.25 -7.20 -8.04
C LEU A 4 -17.18 -5.99 -8.00
N LYS A 5 -17.47 -5.36 -9.15
CA LYS A 5 -18.41 -4.25 -9.22
C LYS A 5 -19.81 -4.65 -8.76
N ALA A 6 -20.30 -5.81 -9.19
CA ALA A 6 -21.60 -6.33 -8.76
C ALA A 6 -21.65 -6.58 -7.25
N ILE A 7 -20.61 -7.21 -6.70
CA ILE A 7 -20.47 -7.47 -5.26
C ILE A 7 -20.45 -6.15 -4.48
N TYR A 8 -19.59 -5.20 -4.85
CA TYR A 8 -19.45 -3.93 -4.14
C TYR A 8 -20.74 -3.09 -4.19
N ASN A 9 -21.45 -3.10 -5.31
CA ASN A 9 -22.75 -2.42 -5.44
C ASN A 9 -23.86 -3.03 -4.57
N SER A 10 -23.71 -4.29 -4.15
CA SER A 10 -24.66 -4.97 -3.25
C SER A 10 -24.36 -4.78 -1.76
N LEU A 11 -23.23 -4.13 -1.42
CA LEU A 11 -22.88 -3.86 -0.02
C LEU A 11 -23.86 -2.86 0.59
N LYS A 12 -24.24 -3.13 1.85
CA LYS A 12 -25.01 -2.19 2.66
C LYS A 12 -24.14 -1.02 3.09
N ASP A 13 -24.79 0.10 3.40
CA ASP A 13 -24.15 1.24 4.04
C ASP A 13 -23.62 0.86 5.43
N LEU A 14 -22.61 1.61 5.90
CA LEU A 14 -22.04 1.45 7.23
C LEU A 14 -23.09 1.74 8.31
N ASN A 15 -23.02 0.98 9.41
CA ASN A 15 -24.01 1.03 10.47
C ASN A 15 -23.87 2.31 11.31
N GLN A 16 -24.93 3.11 11.36
CA GLN A 16 -24.98 4.38 12.08
C GLN A 16 -24.80 4.24 13.60
N ASN A 17 -25.06 3.06 14.18
CA ASN A 17 -24.85 2.82 15.61
C ASN A 17 -23.37 2.90 16.02
N PHE A 18 -22.44 2.84 15.05
CA PHE A 18 -21.01 3.05 15.28
C PHE A 18 -20.56 4.49 14.93
N GLY A 19 -21.50 5.44 14.79
CA GLY A 19 -21.20 6.85 14.55
C GLY A 19 -20.96 7.23 13.09
N HIS A 20 -21.25 6.34 12.14
CA HIS A 20 -21.17 6.66 10.71
C HIS A 20 -22.35 7.53 10.27
N PRO A 21 -22.13 8.61 9.49
CA PRO A 21 -23.22 9.37 8.88
C PRO A 21 -24.12 8.49 8.01
N GLN A 22 -25.40 8.85 7.91
CA GLN A 22 -26.34 8.18 7.00
C GLN A 22 -25.79 8.16 5.56
N GLY A 23 -25.88 7.01 4.89
CA GLY A 23 -25.39 6.85 3.51
C GLY A 23 -23.89 6.59 3.38
N SER A 24 -23.15 6.47 4.49
CA SER A 24 -21.71 6.17 4.47
C SER A 24 -21.46 4.81 3.81
N LYS A 25 -20.67 4.80 2.74
CA LYS A 25 -20.30 3.56 2.05
C LYS A 25 -19.07 2.89 2.70
N PRO A 26 -18.94 1.56 2.61
CA PRO A 26 -17.71 0.87 2.99
C PRO A 26 -16.50 1.42 2.25
N PHE A 27 -15.39 1.59 2.96
CA PHE A 27 -14.11 1.94 2.35
C PHE A 27 -13.51 0.72 1.68
N ILE A 28 -13.34 0.78 0.35
CA ILE A 28 -12.78 -0.31 -0.45
C ILE A 28 -11.38 0.07 -0.91
N TYR A 29 -10.44 -0.83 -0.63
CA TYR A 29 -9.17 -0.86 -1.34
C TYR A 29 -8.87 -2.28 -1.81
N GLN A 30 -8.14 -2.40 -2.90
CA GLN A 30 -7.92 -3.65 -3.61
C GLN A 30 -6.42 -3.92 -3.71
N GLU A 31 -6.02 -5.15 -3.44
CA GLU A 31 -4.66 -5.60 -3.71
C GLU A 31 -4.51 -5.91 -5.20
N VAL A 32 -3.81 -5.03 -5.91
CA VAL A 32 -3.45 -5.24 -7.31
C VAL A 32 -1.95 -4.97 -7.44
N ILE A 33 -1.19 -6.00 -7.76
CA ILE A 33 0.25 -5.91 -8.00
C ILE A 33 0.46 -5.57 -9.48
N ASP A 34 0.47 -4.28 -9.80
CA ASP A 34 0.76 -3.79 -11.16
C ASP A 34 2.15 -3.13 -11.23
N GLU A 35 3.13 -3.94 -11.58
CA GLU A 35 4.53 -3.51 -11.81
C GLU A 35 4.76 -2.98 -13.24
N GLY A 36 3.70 -2.80 -14.03
CA GLY A 36 3.75 -2.23 -15.39
C GLY A 36 3.94 -3.25 -16.51
N THR A 37 4.37 -4.48 -16.22
CA THR A 37 4.65 -5.53 -17.22
C THR A 37 3.61 -6.64 -17.28
N GLY A 38 2.76 -6.76 -16.24
CA GLY A 38 1.72 -7.79 -16.16
C GLY A 38 0.49 -7.51 -17.01
N ALA A 39 -0.31 -8.56 -17.24
CA ALA A 39 -1.61 -8.49 -17.94
C ALA A 39 -2.70 -7.81 -17.09
N VAL A 40 -2.57 -7.84 -15.77
CA VAL A 40 -3.46 -7.16 -14.83
C VAL A 40 -3.01 -5.71 -14.68
N LYS A 41 -3.89 -4.76 -14.94
CA LYS A 41 -3.61 -3.32 -14.78
C LYS A 41 -4.46 -2.73 -13.67
N TYR A 42 -3.87 -1.83 -12.87
CA TYR A 42 -4.64 -1.12 -11.83
C TYR A 42 -5.80 -0.31 -12.42
N THR A 43 -5.67 0.13 -13.68
CA THR A 43 -6.67 0.92 -14.40
C THR A 43 -8.01 0.20 -14.56
N ASP A 44 -8.02 -1.13 -14.54
CA ASP A 44 -9.25 -1.89 -14.64
C ASP A 44 -10.07 -1.80 -13.34
N TYR A 45 -9.42 -1.50 -12.20
CA TYR A 45 -9.99 -1.57 -10.85
C TYR A 45 -10.13 -0.21 -10.17
N LYS A 46 -9.48 0.84 -10.70
CA LYS A 46 -9.39 2.17 -10.07
C LYS A 46 -10.73 2.83 -9.75
N ASP A 47 -11.79 2.48 -10.50
CA ASP A 47 -13.13 3.05 -10.33
C ASP A 47 -13.97 2.26 -9.29
N LEU A 48 -13.43 1.17 -8.75
CA LEU A 48 -14.10 0.30 -7.77
C LEU A 48 -13.65 0.55 -6.32
N GLY A 49 -12.59 1.34 -6.13
CA GLY A 49 -11.97 1.61 -4.84
C GLY A 49 -10.50 1.99 -4.99
N LEU A 50 -9.82 2.23 -3.87
CA LEU A 50 -8.38 2.50 -3.89
C LEU A 50 -7.61 1.22 -4.24
N ILE A 51 -6.35 1.36 -4.66
CA ILE A 51 -5.47 0.27 -5.06
C ILE A 51 -4.17 0.33 -4.26
N THR A 52 -3.61 -0.82 -3.89
CA THR A 52 -2.27 -0.92 -3.32
C THR A 52 -1.19 -0.49 -4.32
N GLU A 53 -0.48 0.60 -4.03
CA GLU A 53 0.61 1.09 -4.89
C GLU A 53 1.95 0.43 -4.53
N PHE A 54 2.21 -0.75 -5.09
CA PHE A 54 3.43 -1.52 -4.80
C PHE A 54 4.72 -0.82 -5.26
N LYS A 55 4.66 0.03 -6.30
CA LYS A 55 5.83 0.80 -6.77
C LYS A 55 6.31 1.80 -5.70
N TYR A 56 5.40 2.28 -4.84
CA TYR A 56 5.76 3.13 -3.71
C TYR A 56 6.71 2.41 -2.74
N SER A 57 6.35 1.19 -2.33
CA SER A 57 7.16 0.34 -1.43
C SER A 57 8.55 0.05 -2.00
N ASP A 58 8.61 -0.32 -3.28
CA ASP A 58 9.84 -0.67 -3.98
C ASP A 58 10.79 0.53 -4.15
N GLU A 59 10.30 1.64 -4.71
CA GLU A 59 11.13 2.82 -4.95
C GLU A 59 11.60 3.50 -3.65
N LEU A 60 10.75 3.52 -2.62
CA LEU A 60 11.14 4.02 -1.31
C LEU A 60 12.21 3.14 -0.67
N SER A 61 12.05 1.81 -0.76
CA SER A 61 13.05 0.84 -0.29
C SER A 61 14.39 1.02 -1.02
N LYS A 62 14.38 1.19 -2.35
CA LYS A 62 15.59 1.48 -3.14
C LYS A 62 16.28 2.77 -2.67
N ALA A 63 15.53 3.85 -2.48
CA ALA A 63 16.07 5.14 -2.06
C ALA A 63 16.77 5.05 -0.69
N PHE A 64 16.10 4.49 0.32
CA PHE A 64 16.67 4.40 1.67
C PHE A 64 17.76 3.33 1.82
N LYS A 65 17.79 2.31 0.96
CA LYS A 65 18.92 1.35 0.87
C LYS A 65 20.12 1.90 0.07
N GLY A 66 20.07 3.15 -0.40
CA GLY A 66 21.15 3.77 -1.17
C GLY A 66 21.24 3.31 -2.63
N LYS A 67 20.26 2.53 -3.11
CA LYS A 67 20.13 2.15 -4.53
C LYS A 67 19.53 3.27 -5.40
N ASN A 68 19.02 4.32 -4.76
CA ASN A 68 18.65 5.57 -5.40
C ASN A 68 19.00 6.75 -4.48
N LYS A 69 19.25 7.95 -5.02
CA LYS A 69 19.62 9.12 -4.20
C LYS A 69 18.36 9.76 -3.60
N LEU A 70 18.37 10.02 -2.29
CA LEU A 70 17.25 10.65 -1.58
C LEU A 70 16.80 11.99 -2.17
N LYS A 71 17.72 12.75 -2.81
CA LYS A 71 17.39 14.03 -3.47
C LYS A 71 16.30 13.91 -4.54
N TRP A 72 16.12 12.72 -5.12
CA TRP A 72 15.10 12.49 -6.14
C TRP A 72 13.70 12.41 -5.55
N LEU A 73 13.55 12.12 -4.25
CA LEU A 73 12.25 12.08 -3.58
C LEU A 73 11.53 13.44 -3.53
N ARG A 74 12.17 14.53 -3.98
CA ARG A 74 11.59 15.88 -4.06
C ARG A 74 10.24 15.94 -4.81
N ASN A 75 9.97 14.99 -5.71
CA ASN A 75 8.72 14.87 -6.46
C ASN A 75 8.15 13.44 -6.40
N PHE A 76 8.40 12.71 -5.30
CA PHE A 76 7.96 11.32 -5.13
C PHE A 76 6.43 11.20 -5.22
N GLY A 77 5.91 10.32 -6.06
CA GLY A 77 4.47 10.21 -6.33
C GLY A 77 4.17 10.02 -7.82
N GLU A 78 3.13 10.67 -8.33
CA GLU A 78 2.67 10.56 -9.72
C GLU A 78 3.78 10.75 -10.79
N PRO A 79 4.75 11.69 -10.64
CA PRO A 79 5.87 11.81 -11.58
C PRO A 79 6.78 10.58 -11.68
N TRP A 80 6.69 9.66 -10.73
CA TRP A 80 7.39 8.37 -10.70
C TRP A 80 6.56 7.26 -11.36
N ASN A 81 5.58 7.63 -12.18
CA ASN A 81 4.62 6.71 -12.81
C ASN A 81 3.79 5.92 -11.77
N PHE A 82 3.56 6.51 -10.60
CA PHE A 82 2.60 5.99 -9.65
C PHE A 82 1.19 6.44 -10.06
N MET A 83 0.17 5.73 -9.58
CA MET A 83 -1.22 6.11 -9.80
C MET A 83 -1.53 7.46 -9.13
N ASN A 84 -2.70 8.03 -9.47
CA ASN A 84 -3.16 9.24 -8.81
C ASN A 84 -3.19 9.07 -7.28
N SER A 85 -2.73 10.08 -6.55
CA SER A 85 -2.62 10.05 -5.08
C SER A 85 -3.95 9.65 -4.40
N LYS A 86 -5.10 10.09 -4.93
CA LYS A 86 -6.42 9.77 -4.35
C LYS A 86 -6.84 8.32 -4.57
N SER A 87 -6.20 7.61 -5.49
CA SER A 87 -6.48 6.20 -5.79
C SER A 87 -5.55 5.25 -5.03
N ALA A 88 -4.53 5.74 -4.33
CA ALA A 88 -3.46 4.91 -3.78
C ALA A 88 -3.62 4.60 -2.28
N ILE A 89 -3.49 3.32 -1.92
CA ILE A 89 -3.04 2.88 -0.60
C ILE A 89 -1.53 2.66 -0.67
N VAL A 90 -0.78 3.34 0.20
CA VAL A 90 0.68 3.26 0.28
C VAL A 90 1.15 2.68 1.59
N PHE A 91 2.28 2.00 1.52
CA PHE A 91 2.92 1.32 2.64
C PHE A 91 4.42 1.17 2.35
N VAL A 92 5.24 1.08 3.40
CA VAL A 92 6.67 0.74 3.26
C VAL A 92 6.83 -0.75 3.00
N ASP A 93 6.04 -1.58 3.69
CA ASP A 93 5.96 -3.02 3.52
C ASP A 93 4.52 -3.51 3.78
N ASN A 94 4.22 -4.73 3.35
CA ASN A 94 3.00 -5.46 3.71
C ASN A 94 3.38 -6.85 4.25
N HIS A 95 2.37 -7.61 4.68
CA HIS A 95 2.58 -8.95 5.22
C HIS A 95 3.28 -9.91 4.23
N ASP A 96 3.05 -9.80 2.92
CA ASP A 96 3.72 -10.66 1.93
C ASP A 96 5.16 -10.24 1.67
N ASN A 97 5.36 -8.98 1.26
CA ASN A 97 6.63 -8.52 0.74
C ASN A 97 7.71 -8.37 1.82
N GLN A 98 7.31 -8.24 3.11
CA GLN A 98 8.26 -8.22 4.22
C GLN A 98 8.93 -9.57 4.45
N ARG A 99 8.34 -10.67 3.94
CA ARG A 99 8.92 -12.01 3.98
C ARG A 99 9.89 -12.28 2.84
N GLY A 100 9.94 -11.40 1.83
CA GLY A 100 10.96 -11.39 0.79
C GLY A 100 12.23 -10.62 1.20
N ASN A 101 13.19 -10.53 0.29
CA ASN A 101 14.50 -9.89 0.55
C ASN A 101 14.62 -8.45 0.01
N ALA A 102 13.69 -8.01 -0.83
CA ALA A 102 13.84 -6.75 -1.59
C ALA A 102 13.41 -5.50 -0.81
N ILE A 103 12.37 -5.60 0.04
CA ILE A 103 11.70 -4.45 0.68
C ILE A 103 12.31 -4.13 2.05
N LEU A 104 12.17 -2.89 2.53
CA LEU A 104 12.50 -2.52 3.92
C LEU A 104 11.44 -3.04 4.88
N ASN A 105 11.86 -3.67 5.98
CA ASN A 105 10.97 -4.12 7.05
C ASN A 105 11.63 -3.87 8.42
N TYR A 106 10.95 -4.29 9.50
CA TYR A 106 11.44 -4.10 10.88
C TYR A 106 12.84 -4.68 11.15
N LYS A 107 13.30 -5.68 10.37
CA LYS A 107 14.64 -6.27 10.49
C LYS A 107 15.76 -5.32 10.04
N SER A 108 15.42 -4.19 9.40
CA SER A 108 16.32 -3.08 9.06
C SER A 108 15.91 -1.78 9.77
N PRO A 109 15.98 -1.73 11.12
CA PRO A 109 15.19 -0.80 11.93
C PRO A 109 15.48 0.68 11.68
N LYS A 110 16.75 1.07 11.45
CA LYS A 110 17.10 2.47 11.18
C LYS A 110 16.49 2.95 9.87
N LEU A 111 16.71 2.21 8.79
CA LEU A 111 16.24 2.58 7.45
C LEU A 111 14.71 2.48 7.36
N TYR A 112 14.11 1.45 7.97
CA TYR A 112 12.67 1.27 8.01
C TYR A 112 11.96 2.43 8.71
N LYS A 113 12.45 2.86 9.88
CA LYS A 113 11.89 4.04 10.58
C LYS A 113 12.01 5.33 9.76
N MET A 114 13.12 5.52 9.03
CA MET A 114 13.28 6.69 8.14
C MET A 114 12.27 6.65 6.99
N ALA A 115 12.08 5.49 6.36
CA ALA A 115 11.10 5.31 5.28
C ALA A 115 9.65 5.51 5.77
N VAL A 116 9.29 4.96 6.94
CA VAL A 116 7.97 5.17 7.55
C VAL A 116 7.76 6.65 7.90
N GLY A 117 8.77 7.30 8.49
CA GLY A 117 8.72 8.74 8.79
C GLY A 117 8.49 9.57 7.52
N PHE A 118 9.21 9.26 6.43
CA PHE A 118 8.97 9.90 5.14
C PHE A 118 7.53 9.67 4.66
N MET A 119 7.04 8.41 4.65
CA MET A 119 5.68 8.07 4.20
C MET A 119 4.59 8.84 4.97
N LEU A 120 4.74 8.96 6.29
CA LEU A 120 3.78 9.68 7.12
C LEU A 120 3.85 11.20 6.92
N SER A 121 5.02 11.74 6.60
CA SER A 121 5.19 13.18 6.33
C SER A 121 4.84 13.61 4.91
N TRP A 122 4.74 12.66 3.96
CA TRP A 122 4.60 12.96 2.54
C TRP A 122 3.14 12.96 2.06
N PRO A 123 2.66 13.98 1.31
CA PRO A 123 1.25 14.14 0.95
C PRO A 123 0.83 13.29 -0.27
N TYR A 124 1.21 12.01 -0.29
CA TYR A 124 0.83 11.06 -1.35
C TYR A 124 0.11 9.84 -0.75
N GLY A 125 -1.03 9.45 -1.33
CA GLY A 125 -1.77 8.24 -0.95
C GLY A 125 -2.41 8.26 0.44
N THR A 126 -3.21 7.25 0.70
CA THR A 126 -3.70 6.87 2.04
C THR A 126 -2.70 5.90 2.67
N LYS A 127 -2.28 6.15 3.90
CA LYS A 127 -1.14 5.46 4.52
C LYS A 127 -1.61 4.24 5.29
N ARG A 128 -0.92 3.11 5.09
CA ARG A 128 -1.06 1.90 5.90
C ARG A 128 0.28 1.58 6.56
N VAL A 129 0.25 1.35 7.86
CA VAL A 129 1.44 0.98 8.67
C VAL A 129 1.34 -0.50 9.00
N MET A 130 2.42 -1.25 8.78
CA MET A 130 2.49 -2.66 9.13
C MET A 130 2.83 -2.84 10.61
N SER A 131 2.12 -3.78 11.25
CA SER A 131 2.43 -4.27 12.59
C SER A 131 2.58 -5.79 12.51
N SER A 132 3.79 -6.28 12.76
CA SER A 132 4.18 -7.67 12.54
C SER A 132 4.47 -8.38 13.85
N PHE A 133 4.44 -9.70 13.81
CA PHE A 133 5.13 -10.56 14.78
C PHE A 133 6.55 -10.88 14.28
N ASP A 134 7.44 -11.27 15.20
CA ASP A 134 8.79 -11.72 14.84
C ASP A 134 8.74 -13.07 14.11
N PHE A 135 9.52 -13.21 13.03
CA PHE A 135 9.56 -14.43 12.22
C PHE A 135 10.96 -14.67 11.66
N LYS A 136 11.37 -15.94 11.51
CA LYS A 136 12.67 -16.32 10.96
C LYS A 136 12.54 -16.81 9.53
N GLN A 137 11.54 -17.64 9.25
CA GLN A 137 11.25 -18.21 7.94
C GLN A 137 10.00 -17.57 7.32
N PHE A 138 9.89 -17.70 6.00
CA PHE A 138 8.74 -17.20 5.24
C PHE A 138 7.41 -17.78 5.77
N SER A 139 7.39 -19.07 6.09
CA SER A 139 6.21 -19.84 6.49
C SER A 139 5.94 -19.84 8.00
N ASP A 140 6.71 -19.10 8.80
CA ASP A 140 6.48 -19.04 10.25
C ASP A 140 5.10 -18.41 10.55
N GLY A 141 4.34 -19.11 11.38
CA GLY A 141 3.08 -18.62 11.95
C GLY A 141 3.31 -17.62 13.10
N PRO A 142 2.24 -16.96 13.56
CA PRO A 142 2.32 -16.06 14.71
C PRO A 142 2.74 -16.81 15.99
N PRO A 143 3.40 -16.14 16.96
CA PRO A 143 3.72 -16.72 18.26
C PRO A 143 2.47 -17.28 18.96
N HIS A 144 2.63 -18.42 19.62
CA HIS A 144 1.61 -19.07 20.45
C HIS A 144 1.79 -18.71 21.93
#